data_AF-A0A6G7WFD7-F1
#
_entry.id   AF-A0A6G7WFD7-F1
#
_cell.length_a   1.000
_cell.length_b   1.000
_cell.length_c   1.000
_cell.angle_alpha   90.00
_cell.angle_beta   90.00
_cell.angle_gamma   90.00
#
_symmetry.space_group_name_H-M   'P 1'
#
loop_
_entity.id
_entity.type
_entity.pdbx_description
1 polymer ?
#
loop_
_entity_poly.entity_id
_entity_poly.type
_entity_poly.pdbx_seq_one_letter_code
_entity_poly.pdbx_strand_id
1 'polypeptide(L)'
;MKISHNEFYEVLTQAAFQLQRNLKDAYDNDYLEGYLSEIGMSDLLPAKEESFYETFPDGKIVIIGDSSVKTNDIYGIFKSYGLSIDRVELVLDYNEAEKYQYKKMHYNPNYRLVLFGPVPHSTKGNCGASSILSKMENEEGYPKVVRLTNSHNKLKITKTNLKMALQKEIAQEYIEI
;
A
#
# COMPACT_ATOMS: atom_id res chain seq x y z
N MET A 1 -1.93 -28.45 -36.28
CA MET A 1 -3.26 -28.51 -36.94
C MET A 1 -3.49 -27.17 -37.61
N LYS A 2 -3.82 -27.13 -38.91
CA LYS A 2 -4.24 -25.89 -39.58
C LYS A 2 -5.77 -25.90 -39.61
N ILE A 3 -6.40 -24.92 -38.97
CA ILE A 3 -7.85 -24.70 -39.00
C ILE A 3 -8.18 -23.60 -40.02
N SER A 4 -9.37 -23.66 -40.61
CA SER A 4 -9.89 -22.63 -41.50
C SER A 4 -10.27 -21.37 -40.74
N HIS A 5 -10.48 -20.29 -41.48
CA HIS A 5 -10.87 -19.00 -40.91
C HIS A 5 -12.22 -19.06 -40.18
N ASN A 6 -13.19 -19.79 -40.73
CA ASN A 6 -14.51 -19.95 -40.11
C ASN A 6 -14.43 -20.78 -38.82
N GLU A 7 -13.68 -21.89 -38.84
CA GLU A 7 -13.47 -22.73 -37.65
C GLU A 7 -12.77 -21.95 -36.53
N PHE A 8 -11.84 -21.04 -36.87
CA PHE A 8 -11.22 -20.16 -35.89
C PHE A 8 -12.25 -19.22 -35.23
N TYR A 9 -13.18 -18.62 -35.98
CA TYR A 9 -14.20 -17.74 -35.41
C TYR A 9 -15.21 -18.49 -34.54
N GLU A 10 -15.56 -19.73 -34.89
CA GLU A 10 -16.40 -20.57 -34.04
C GLU A 10 -15.73 -20.85 -32.70
N VAL A 11 -14.45 -21.23 -32.73
CA VAL A 11 -13.64 -21.45 -31.51
C VAL A 11 -13.53 -20.17 -30.70
N LEU A 12 -13.24 -19.03 -31.33
CA LEU A 12 -13.14 -17.73 -30.66
C LEU A 12 -14.46 -17.36 -29.96
N THR A 13 -15.58 -17.55 -30.65
CA THR A 13 -16.92 -17.24 -30.12
C THR A 13 -17.23 -18.09 -28.89
N GLN A 14 -16.97 -19.41 -28.96
CA GLN A 14 -17.20 -20.31 -27.82
C GLN A 14 -16.26 -20.01 -26.65
N ALA A 15 -14.97 -19.74 -26.93
CA ALA A 15 -13.99 -19.38 -25.91
C ALA A 15 -14.38 -18.07 -25.20
N ALA A 16 -14.80 -17.05 -25.94
CA ALA A 16 -15.25 -15.78 -25.38
C ALA A 16 -16.47 -15.95 -24.47
N PHE A 17 -17.46 -16.74 -24.90
CA PHE A 17 -18.64 -17.02 -24.09
C PHE A 17 -18.29 -17.77 -22.80
N GLN A 18 -17.38 -18.75 -22.87
CA GLN A 18 -16.94 -19.48 -21.69
C GLN A 18 -16.16 -18.60 -20.73
N LEU A 19 -15.25 -17.76 -21.24
CA LEU A 19 -14.49 -16.81 -20.45
C LEU A 19 -15.42 -15.85 -19.71
N GLN A 20 -16.41 -15.28 -20.40
CA GLN A 20 -17.39 -14.37 -19.81
C GLN A 20 -18.17 -15.03 -18.66
N ARG A 21 -18.59 -16.29 -18.84
CA ARG A 21 -19.28 -17.06 -17.80
C ARG A 21 -18.39 -17.26 -16.57
N ASN A 22 -17.16 -17.73 -16.78
CA ASN A 22 -16.21 -17.99 -15.70
C ASN A 22 -15.85 -16.71 -14.94
N LEU A 23 -15.68 -15.58 -15.64
CA LEU A 23 -15.44 -14.28 -15.00
C LEU A 23 -16.62 -13.88 -14.12
N LYS A 24 -17.84 -14.06 -14.61
CA LYS A 24 -19.06 -13.76 -13.85
C LYS A 24 -19.17 -14.65 -12.61
N ASP A 25 -18.95 -15.95 -12.75
CA ASP A 25 -18.98 -16.88 -11.63
C ASP A 25 -17.87 -16.56 -10.60
N ALA A 26 -16.66 -16.25 -11.06
CA ALA A 26 -15.56 -15.86 -10.17
C ALA A 26 -15.84 -14.55 -9.43
N TYR A 27 -16.50 -13.57 -10.08
CA TYR A 27 -16.94 -12.34 -9.43
C TYR A 27 -18.04 -12.61 -8.39
N ASP A 28 -19.07 -13.38 -8.76
CA ASP A 28 -20.21 -13.70 -7.88
C ASP A 28 -19.76 -14.55 -6.64
N ASN A 29 -18.54 -15.10 -6.63
CA ASN A 29 -17.94 -15.87 -5.54
C ASN A 29 -16.67 -15.24 -4.92
N ASP A 30 -16.43 -13.94 -5.12
CA ASP A 30 -15.26 -13.21 -4.55
C ASP A 30 -13.88 -13.80 -4.91
N TYR A 31 -13.77 -14.50 -6.04
CA TYR A 31 -12.55 -15.17 -6.52
C TYR A 31 -11.98 -14.56 -7.83
N LEU A 32 -12.49 -13.42 -8.27
CA LEU A 32 -12.13 -12.83 -9.56
C LEU A 32 -10.61 -12.59 -9.75
N GLU A 33 -9.93 -12.07 -8.73
CA GLU A 33 -8.48 -11.82 -8.80
C GLU A 33 -7.66 -13.12 -8.95
N GLY A 34 -8.01 -14.16 -8.19
CA GLY A 34 -7.37 -15.47 -8.29
C GLY A 34 -7.57 -16.08 -9.67
N TYR A 35 -8.81 -16.03 -10.19
CA TYR A 35 -9.13 -16.53 -11.52
C TYR A 35 -8.36 -15.79 -12.63
N LEU A 36 -8.29 -14.46 -12.59
CA LEU A 36 -7.51 -13.66 -13.56
C LEU A 36 -6.02 -13.99 -13.50
N SER A 37 -5.47 -14.27 -12.31
CA SER A 37 -4.09 -14.73 -12.16
C SER A 37 -3.84 -16.10 -12.80
N GLU A 38 -4.77 -17.05 -12.64
CA GLU A 38 -4.64 -18.40 -13.20
C GLU A 38 -4.58 -18.40 -14.72
N ILE A 39 -5.32 -17.48 -15.37
CA ILE A 39 -5.38 -17.36 -16.83
C ILE A 39 -4.35 -16.35 -17.39
N GLY A 40 -3.51 -15.76 -16.55
CA GLY A 40 -2.46 -14.82 -16.97
C GLY A 40 -2.98 -13.45 -17.42
N MET A 41 -4.10 -12.99 -16.86
CA MET A 41 -4.77 -11.71 -17.19
C MET A 41 -4.93 -10.79 -15.96
N SER A 42 -3.97 -10.85 -15.04
CA SER A 42 -4.00 -10.02 -13.81
C SER A 42 -4.01 -8.52 -14.10
N ASP A 43 -3.55 -8.09 -15.27
CA ASP A 43 -3.50 -6.71 -15.74
C ASP A 43 -4.89 -6.13 -16.08
N LEU A 44 -5.92 -6.97 -16.22
CA LEU A 44 -7.29 -6.54 -16.48
C LEU A 44 -8.01 -6.02 -15.24
N LEU A 45 -7.52 -6.30 -14.04
CA LEU A 45 -8.07 -5.67 -12.84
C LEU A 45 -7.85 -4.16 -12.95
N PRO A 46 -8.88 -3.33 -12.69
CA PRO A 46 -8.64 -1.91 -12.56
C PRO A 46 -7.55 -1.74 -11.52
N ALA A 47 -6.53 -0.93 -11.84
CA ALA A 47 -5.67 -0.40 -10.81
C ALA A 47 -6.62 0.12 -9.74
N LYS A 48 -6.56 -0.42 -8.51
CA LYS A 48 -7.35 0.12 -7.40
C LYS A 48 -7.11 1.62 -7.46
N GLU A 49 -8.13 2.40 -7.86
CA GLU A 49 -8.24 3.75 -7.36
C GLU A 49 -8.41 3.49 -5.87
N GLU A 50 -7.28 3.50 -5.17
CA GLU A 50 -7.28 3.44 -3.73
C GLU A 50 -8.05 4.72 -3.34
N SER A 51 -9.35 4.59 -3.12
CA SER A 51 -10.21 5.67 -2.67
C SER A 51 -9.84 5.93 -1.21
N PHE A 52 -8.65 6.46 -1.01
CA PHE A 52 -8.21 6.92 0.26
C PHE A 52 -9.12 8.07 0.67
N TYR A 53 -9.38 8.13 1.96
CA TYR A 53 -9.92 9.35 2.57
C TYR A 53 -9.10 10.56 2.08
N GLU A 54 -9.79 11.55 1.52
CA GLU A 54 -9.14 12.72 0.93
C GLU A 54 -8.41 13.52 2.02
N THR A 55 -7.11 13.72 1.81
CA THR A 55 -6.19 14.36 2.75
C THR A 55 -5.43 15.46 2.02
N PHE A 56 -4.95 16.46 2.75
CA PHE A 56 -4.23 17.57 2.13
C PHE A 56 -2.90 17.07 1.52
N PRO A 57 -2.58 17.41 0.26
CA PRO A 57 -1.33 17.01 -0.39
C PRO A 57 -0.06 17.46 0.35
N ASP A 58 -0.15 18.58 1.08
CA ASP A 58 0.88 19.16 1.94
C ASP A 58 0.80 18.65 3.41
N GLY A 59 -0.05 17.67 3.69
CA GLY A 59 -0.23 17.07 5.01
C GLY A 59 1.01 16.35 5.54
N LYS A 60 0.96 15.98 6.81
CA LYS A 60 2.02 15.28 7.55
C LYS A 60 2.31 13.90 6.98
N ILE A 61 3.58 13.51 7.05
CA ILE A 61 4.09 12.20 6.69
C ILE A 61 4.61 11.55 7.97
N VAL A 62 4.00 10.45 8.39
CA VAL A 62 4.34 9.74 9.63
C VAL A 62 5.18 8.53 9.30
N ILE A 63 6.31 8.36 9.99
CA ILE A 63 7.13 7.15 9.90
C ILE A 63 6.98 6.38 11.21
N ILE A 64 6.48 5.16 11.12
CA ILE A 64 6.20 4.32 12.29
C ILE A 64 6.99 3.03 12.18
N GLY A 65 7.75 2.69 13.22
CA GLY A 65 8.43 1.41 13.35
C GLY A 65 9.89 1.54 13.71
N ASP A 66 10.43 0.48 14.29
CA ASP A 66 11.81 0.38 14.72
C ASP A 66 12.76 0.62 13.54
N SER A 67 13.71 1.54 13.74
CA SER A 67 14.64 1.96 12.71
C SER A 67 16.04 2.19 13.27
N SER A 68 17.02 1.57 12.61
CA SER A 68 18.44 1.90 12.83
C SER A 68 18.90 3.15 12.06
N VAL A 69 18.02 3.73 11.22
CA VAL A 69 18.32 4.97 10.49
C VAL A 69 18.19 6.15 11.43
N LYS A 70 19.26 6.94 11.55
CA LYS A 70 19.27 8.12 12.43
C LYS A 70 18.23 9.15 11.98
N THR A 71 17.57 9.80 12.94
CA THR A 71 16.61 10.89 12.70
C THR A 71 17.14 11.97 11.75
N ASN A 72 18.39 12.42 11.94
CA ASN A 72 19.01 13.41 11.05
C ASN A 72 19.20 12.92 9.62
N ASP A 73 19.44 11.61 9.42
CA ASP A 73 19.52 11.03 8.09
C ASP A 73 18.14 11.00 7.42
N ILE A 74 17.09 10.68 8.18
CA ILE A 74 15.70 10.73 7.71
C ILE A 74 15.35 12.15 7.28
N TYR A 75 15.56 13.15 8.13
CA TYR A 75 15.32 14.54 7.77
C TYR A 75 16.15 15.00 6.56
N GLY A 76 17.41 14.55 6.47
CA GLY A 76 18.26 14.79 5.30
C GLY A 76 17.67 14.22 4.00
N ILE A 77 17.06 13.03 4.07
CA ILE A 77 16.34 12.42 2.94
C ILE A 77 15.15 13.29 2.53
N PHE A 78 14.28 13.68 3.47
CA PHE A 78 13.10 14.52 3.15
C PHE A 78 13.52 15.85 2.51
N LYS A 79 14.51 16.54 3.09
CA LYS A 79 15.08 17.77 2.52
C LYS A 79 15.64 17.57 1.11
N SER A 80 16.26 16.42 0.83
CA SER A 80 16.80 16.13 -0.51
C SER A 80 15.72 15.97 -1.59
N TYR A 81 14.47 15.72 -1.18
CA TYR A 81 13.30 15.71 -2.05
C TYR A 81 12.48 17.01 -1.98
N GLY A 82 12.99 18.06 -1.31
CA GLY A 82 12.31 19.35 -1.16
C GLY A 82 11.24 19.40 -0.07
N LEU A 83 10.97 18.30 0.64
CA LEU A 83 9.92 18.24 1.65
C LEU A 83 10.35 18.93 2.96
N SER A 84 9.45 19.76 3.51
CA SER A 84 9.65 20.37 4.83
C SER A 84 9.73 19.31 5.94
N ILE A 85 10.69 19.48 6.85
CA ILE A 85 10.83 18.61 8.02
C ILE A 85 9.67 18.76 9.01
N ASP A 86 8.97 19.90 9.00
CA ASP A 86 7.83 20.16 9.90
C ASP A 86 6.62 19.27 9.57
N ARG A 87 6.62 18.71 8.35
CA ARG A 87 5.64 17.72 7.92
C ARG A 87 5.97 16.31 8.42
N VAL A 88 7.18 16.06 8.92
CA VAL A 88 7.65 14.72 9.23
C VAL A 88 7.42 14.41 10.71
N GLU A 89 6.64 13.36 10.97
CA GLU A 89 6.45 12.84 12.31
C GLU A 89 7.13 11.47 12.45
N LEU A 90 7.99 11.32 13.45
CA LEU A 90 8.84 10.13 13.62
C LEU A 90 8.44 9.37 14.87
N VAL A 91 8.15 8.08 14.71
CA VAL A 91 7.84 7.12 15.76
C VAL A 91 8.76 5.91 15.54
N LEU A 92 10.02 6.05 15.96
CA LEU A 92 11.11 5.15 15.55
C LEU A 92 11.57 4.18 16.63
N ASP A 93 11.05 4.31 17.87
CA ASP A 93 11.29 3.37 18.96
C ASP A 93 10.09 2.44 19.17
N TYR A 94 10.37 1.23 19.65
CA TYR A 94 9.35 0.26 19.99
C TYR A 94 8.31 0.80 20.99
N ASN A 95 8.75 1.35 22.11
CA ASN A 95 7.85 1.78 23.18
C ASN A 95 7.00 2.98 22.73
N GLU A 96 7.55 3.82 21.86
CA GLU A 96 6.83 4.93 21.26
C GLU A 96 5.75 4.42 20.31
N ALA A 97 6.07 3.46 19.44
CA ALA A 97 5.12 2.86 18.51
C ALA A 97 3.97 2.13 19.26
N GLU A 98 4.26 1.47 20.38
CA GLU A 98 3.23 0.82 21.19
C GLU A 98 2.25 1.82 21.83
N LYS A 99 2.74 2.98 22.27
CA LYS A 99 1.94 4.02 22.94
C LYS A 99 1.36 5.06 21.99
N TYR A 100 1.65 4.94 20.70
CA TYR A 100 1.27 5.93 19.71
C TYR A 100 -0.26 6.00 19.54
N GLN A 101 -0.80 7.22 19.49
CA GLN A 101 -2.23 7.44 19.35
C GLN A 101 -2.68 7.37 17.89
N TYR A 102 -2.66 6.16 17.28
CA TYR A 102 -2.99 5.96 15.86
C TYR A 102 -4.33 6.58 15.43
N LYS A 103 -5.34 6.58 16.32
CA LYS A 103 -6.66 7.18 16.07
C LYS A 103 -6.61 8.67 15.71
N LYS A 104 -5.55 9.41 16.04
CA LYS A 104 -5.44 10.83 15.69
C LYS A 104 -5.35 11.08 14.18
N MET A 105 -5.00 10.05 13.41
CA MET A 105 -4.94 10.08 11.95
C MET A 105 -6.27 9.71 11.31
N HIS A 106 -7.22 9.17 12.07
CA HIS A 106 -8.54 8.76 11.57
C HIS A 106 -9.40 10.00 11.31
N TYR A 107 -9.92 10.12 10.09
CA TYR A 107 -10.67 11.28 9.59
C TYR A 107 -9.97 12.62 9.85
N ASN A 108 -8.63 12.62 9.73
CA ASN A 108 -7.83 13.82 9.92
C ASN A 108 -7.07 14.15 8.63
N PRO A 109 -7.53 15.15 7.84
CA PRO A 109 -6.97 15.44 6.52
C PRO A 109 -5.54 15.99 6.59
N ASN A 110 -5.06 16.38 7.78
CA ASN A 110 -3.70 16.87 7.99
C ASN A 110 -2.63 15.77 7.98
N TYR A 111 -3.00 14.49 7.90
CA TYR A 111 -2.06 13.38 7.73
C TYR A 111 -2.22 12.85 6.31
N ARG A 112 -1.16 12.91 5.52
CA ARG A 112 -1.18 12.52 4.10
C ARG A 112 -0.73 11.08 3.90
N LEU A 113 0.32 10.67 4.59
CA LEU A 113 0.99 9.41 4.31
C LEU A 113 1.56 8.78 5.59
N VAL A 114 1.45 7.46 5.68
CA VAL A 114 2.09 6.66 6.73
C VAL A 114 3.08 5.70 6.10
N LEU A 115 4.35 5.82 6.47
CA LEU A 115 5.42 4.90 6.09
C LEU A 115 5.64 3.91 7.24
N PHE A 116 5.21 2.67 7.04
CA PHE A 116 5.11 1.69 8.11
C PHE A 116 6.24 0.65 8.03
N GLY A 117 7.11 0.64 9.04
CA GLY A 117 8.19 -0.30 9.26
C GLY A 117 7.87 -1.38 10.29
N PRO A 118 8.89 -2.06 10.85
CA PRO A 118 8.68 -3.14 11.80
C PRO A 118 8.21 -2.59 13.15
N VAL A 119 7.09 -3.08 13.66
CA VAL A 119 6.64 -2.85 15.04
C VAL A 119 6.58 -4.22 15.74
N PRO A 120 7.08 -4.37 16.97
CA PRO A 120 7.06 -5.65 17.67
C PRO A 120 5.64 -6.20 17.84
N HIS A 121 5.53 -7.51 17.62
CA HIS A 121 4.36 -8.28 17.97
C HIS A 121 4.40 -8.51 19.48
N SER A 122 3.66 -7.75 20.30
CA SER A 122 3.59 -8.09 21.73
C SER A 122 2.83 -9.41 21.90
N THR A 123 3.58 -10.50 22.15
CA THR A 123 3.04 -11.74 22.70
C THR A 123 2.64 -11.49 24.15
N LYS A 124 1.37 -11.13 24.37
CA LYS A 124 0.50 -11.50 25.50
C LYS A 124 -0.83 -10.74 25.38
N GLY A 125 -1.81 -11.38 24.74
CA GLY A 125 -3.21 -10.95 24.76
C GLY A 125 -3.59 -9.85 23.76
N ASN A 126 -3.86 -10.26 22.51
CA ASN A 126 -4.66 -9.59 21.47
C ASN A 126 -4.37 -8.12 21.09
N CYS A 127 -4.15 -7.92 19.77
CA CYS A 127 -4.08 -6.64 19.03
C CYS A 127 -2.82 -5.78 19.25
N GLY A 128 -1.68 -6.15 18.66
CA GLY A 128 -0.44 -5.35 18.73
C GLY A 128 -0.16 -4.53 17.47
N ALA A 129 0.55 -5.12 16.50
CA ALA A 129 1.06 -4.41 15.32
C ALA A 129 0.37 -4.80 14.00
N SER A 130 0.13 -6.09 13.78
CA SER A 130 -0.56 -6.58 12.58
C SER A 130 -2.01 -6.09 12.53
N SER A 131 -2.68 -6.03 13.69
CA SER A 131 -4.04 -5.51 13.78
C SER A 131 -4.12 -4.03 13.46
N ILE A 132 -3.16 -3.20 13.88
CA ILE A 132 -3.22 -1.76 13.61
C ILE A 132 -2.83 -1.45 12.16
N LEU A 133 -1.82 -2.13 11.61
CA LEU A 133 -1.46 -2.00 10.19
C LEU A 133 -2.64 -2.43 9.31
N SER A 134 -3.20 -3.62 9.53
CA SER A 134 -4.37 -4.08 8.78
C SER A 134 -5.57 -3.17 9.00
N LYS A 135 -5.77 -2.61 10.19
CA LYS A 135 -6.83 -1.64 10.43
C LYS A 135 -6.62 -0.38 9.57
N MET A 136 -5.45 0.22 9.58
CA MET A 136 -5.18 1.44 8.81
C MET A 136 -5.24 1.22 7.29
N GLU A 137 -4.95 0.01 6.82
CA GLU A 137 -5.04 -0.34 5.39
C GLU A 137 -6.45 -0.63 4.90
N ASN A 138 -7.35 -1.09 5.78
CA ASN A 138 -8.67 -1.59 5.38
C ASN A 138 -9.84 -0.77 5.95
N GLU A 139 -9.62 0.05 6.98
CA GLU A 139 -10.64 0.92 7.55
C GLU A 139 -10.61 2.30 6.89
N GLU A 140 -11.78 2.74 6.42
CA GLU A 140 -11.96 4.08 5.85
C GLU A 140 -11.62 5.18 6.89
N GLY A 141 -11.07 6.29 6.40
CA GLY A 141 -10.73 7.46 7.20
C GLY A 141 -9.25 7.53 7.60
N TYR A 142 -8.46 6.46 7.42
CA TYR A 142 -7.00 6.55 7.58
C TYR A 142 -6.32 7.05 6.30
N PRO A 143 -5.16 7.73 6.42
CA PRO A 143 -4.34 8.10 5.28
C PRO A 143 -3.74 6.86 4.61
N LYS A 144 -3.22 7.04 3.38
CA LYS A 144 -2.50 5.99 2.66
C LYS A 144 -1.37 5.42 3.52
N VAL A 145 -1.27 4.09 3.54
CA VAL A 145 -0.21 3.37 4.25
C VAL A 145 0.70 2.69 3.23
N VAL A 146 2.00 2.95 3.33
CA VAL A 146 3.02 2.29 2.52
C VAL A 146 3.92 1.49 3.46
N ARG A 147 3.92 0.17 3.27
CA ARG A 147 4.81 -0.75 4.00
C ARG A 147 6.25 -0.58 3.52
N LEU A 148 7.18 -0.28 4.41
CA LEU A 148 8.61 -0.27 4.15
C LEU A 148 9.17 -1.68 4.37
N THR A 149 9.50 -2.36 3.27
CA THR A 149 10.01 -3.73 3.29
C THR A 149 11.45 -3.82 2.76
N ASN A 150 12.15 -4.90 3.12
CA ASN A 150 13.40 -5.28 2.49
C ASN A 150 13.16 -6.11 1.21
N SER A 151 14.24 -6.57 0.57
CA SER A 151 14.20 -7.44 -0.62
C SER A 151 13.47 -8.79 -0.42
N HIS A 152 13.20 -9.18 0.84
CA HIS A 152 12.51 -10.40 1.20
C HIS A 152 11.08 -10.14 1.73
N ASN A 153 10.49 -8.98 1.40
CA ASN A 153 9.16 -8.56 1.85
C ASN A 153 8.98 -8.48 3.39
N LYS A 154 10.07 -8.46 4.15
CA LYS A 154 10.04 -8.27 5.60
C LYS A 154 10.09 -6.78 5.94
N LEU A 155 9.20 -6.34 6.83
CA LEU A 155 9.19 -4.96 7.32
C LEU A 155 10.57 -4.55 7.85
N LYS A 156 11.10 -3.45 7.32
CA LYS A 156 12.39 -2.88 7.69
C LYS A 156 12.46 -1.45 7.21
N ILE A 157 12.96 -0.54 8.03
CA ILE A 157 13.25 0.84 7.59
C ILE A 157 14.72 0.93 7.19
N THR A 158 14.99 1.40 5.97
CA THR A 158 16.34 1.64 5.44
C THR A 158 16.36 2.97 4.70
N LYS A 159 17.54 3.56 4.50
CA LYS A 159 17.66 4.78 3.68
C LYS A 159 17.14 4.54 2.25
N THR A 160 17.41 3.36 1.69
CA THR A 160 17.06 3.03 0.31
C THR A 160 15.55 2.90 0.10
N ASN A 161 14.87 2.07 0.90
CA ASN A 161 13.42 1.89 0.71
C ASN A 161 12.61 3.13 1.09
N LEU A 162 13.08 3.93 2.06
CA LEU A 162 12.49 5.24 2.37
C LEU A 162 12.57 6.19 1.17
N LYS A 163 13.74 6.30 0.53
CA LYS A 163 13.92 7.09 -0.69
C LYS A 163 13.02 6.62 -1.83
N MET A 164 12.95 5.31 -2.06
CA MET A 164 12.11 4.72 -3.11
C MET A 164 10.63 5.00 -2.88
N ALA A 165 10.15 4.88 -1.62
CA ALA A 165 8.77 5.18 -1.28
C ALA A 165 8.43 6.65 -1.53
N LEU A 166 9.24 7.58 -1.02
CA LEU A 166 9.02 9.02 -1.25
C LEU A 166 9.06 9.39 -2.74
N GLN A 167 10.04 8.87 -3.48
CA GLN A 167 10.16 9.12 -4.91
C GLN A 167 8.92 8.63 -5.68
N LYS A 168 8.37 7.46 -5.32
CA LYS A 168 7.15 6.93 -5.95
C LYS A 168 5.95 7.84 -5.69
N GLU A 169 5.72 8.20 -4.43
CA GLU A 169 4.56 9.00 -4.05
C GLU A 169 4.63 10.44 -4.60
N ILE A 170 5.83 11.01 -4.72
CA ILE A 170 6.07 12.27 -5.42
C ILE A 170 5.79 12.14 -6.92
N ALA A 171 6.30 11.10 -7.57
CA ALA A 171 6.12 10.90 -9.01
C ALA A 171 4.66 10.65 -9.42
N GLN A 172 3.84 10.19 -8.47
CA GLN A 172 2.39 10.03 -8.62
C GLN A 172 1.61 11.30 -8.26
N GLU A 173 2.29 12.42 -7.99
CA GLU A 173 1.69 13.67 -7.52
C GLU A 173 0.82 13.48 -6.26
N TYR A 174 1.09 12.42 -5.48
CA TYR A 174 0.38 12.15 -4.24
C TYR A 174 0.85 13.09 -3.13
N ILE A 175 2.13 13.45 -3.11
CA ILE A 175 2.70 14.37 -2.11
C ILE A 175 3.11 15.66 -2.82
N GLU A 176 2.65 16.80 -2.30
CA GLU A 176 3.12 18.12 -2.73
C GLU A 176 4.50 18.42 -2.14
N ILE A 177 5.40 19.10 -2.86
CA ILE A 177 6.76 19.42 -2.40
C ILE A 177 6.83 20.87 -1.92
#